data_AF-A0AAU9QIP5-F1
#
_entry.id   AF-A0AAU9QIP5-F1
#
_cell.length_a   1.000
_cell.length_b   1.000
_cell.length_c   1.000
_cell.angle_alpha   90.00
_cell.angle_beta   90.00
_cell.angle_gamma   90.00
#
_symmetry.space_group_name_H-M   'P 1'
#
loop_
_entity.id
_entity.type
_entity.pdbx_description
1 polymer ?
#
loop_
_entity_poly.entity_id
_entity_poly.type
_entity_poly.pdbx_seq_one_letter_code
_entity_poly.pdbx_strand_id
1 'polypeptide(L)'
;MRKDNYYRITIEEVNVEEGYEAKSLSFEVQDREDMLNIVDKIGQGSGLEPADATRVGVALRLLGPVMMKDRKHPLFADFMPHFRNFMQNMKSTVKRNLA
;
A
#
# COMPACT_ATOMS: atom_id res chain seq x y z
N MET A 1 12.45 19.69 -9.50
CA MET A 1 12.52 18.23 -9.30
C MET A 1 11.51 17.84 -8.24
N ARG A 2 10.59 16.91 -8.50
CA ARG A 2 9.69 16.36 -7.47
C ARG A 2 10.58 15.52 -6.53
N LYS A 3 10.57 15.83 -5.23
CA LYS A 3 11.38 15.11 -4.23
C LYS A 3 10.72 13.75 -3.99
N ASP A 4 11.49 12.68 -4.08
CA ASP A 4 11.01 11.35 -3.72
C ASP A 4 10.87 11.25 -2.19
N ASN A 5 9.84 10.53 -1.74
CA ASN A 5 9.62 10.21 -0.35
C ASN A 5 10.33 8.89 -0.01
N TYR A 6 10.82 8.78 1.22
CA TYR A 6 11.49 7.59 1.72
C TYR A 6 10.79 7.15 3.00
N TYR A 7 10.48 5.86 3.07
CA TYR A 7 9.79 5.26 4.20
C TYR A 7 10.55 4.02 4.66
N ARG A 8 10.54 3.75 5.96
CA ARG A 8 10.97 2.47 6.53
C ARG A 8 9.73 1.69 6.95
N ILE A 9 9.65 0.44 6.54
CA ILE A 9 8.62 -0.51 6.95
C ILE A 9 9.28 -1.47 7.92
N THR A 10 8.65 -1.68 9.08
CA THR A 10 9.04 -2.72 10.03
C THR A 10 7.81 -3.57 10.34
N ILE A 11 7.98 -4.88 10.32
CA ILE A 11 6.96 -5.85 10.75
C ILE A 11 7.57 -6.62 11.92
N GLU A 12 6.85 -6.67 13.03
CA GLU A 12 7.27 -7.29 14.28
C GLU A 12 6.19 -8.26 14.76
N GLU A 13 6.60 -9.42 15.28
CA GLU A 13 5.68 -10.34 15.94
C GLU A 13 5.23 -9.74 17.29
N VAL A 14 3.92 -9.58 17.49
CA VAL A 14 3.34 -8.93 18.69
C VAL A 14 2.71 -9.90 19.69
N ASN A 15 2.55 -11.17 19.31
CA ASN A 15 1.98 -12.23 20.16
C ASN A 15 2.92 -13.44 20.13
N VAL A 16 4.04 -13.34 20.85
CA VAL A 16 5.07 -14.37 20.92
C VAL A 16 4.86 -15.22 22.16
N GLU A 17 4.90 -16.54 22.00
CA GLU A 17 4.78 -17.47 23.11
C GLU A 17 5.95 -17.30 24.10
N GLU A 18 5.68 -17.51 25.38
CA GLU A 18 6.70 -17.42 26.42
C GLU A 18 7.84 -18.41 26.14
N GLY A 19 9.08 -17.91 26.16
CA GLY A 19 10.28 -18.69 25.85
C GLY A 19 10.73 -18.64 24.39
N TYR A 20 10.02 -17.94 23.49
CA TYR A 20 10.44 -17.70 22.12
C TYR A 20 10.90 -16.26 21.88
N GLU A 21 11.88 -16.07 21.00
CA GLU A 21 12.33 -14.75 20.56
C GLU A 21 11.43 -14.19 19.46
N ALA A 22 10.98 -12.94 19.63
CA ALA A 22 10.19 -12.22 18.64
C ALA A 22 11.00 -11.94 17.37
N LYS A 23 10.43 -12.28 16.21
CA LYS A 23 11.05 -11.97 14.92
C LYS A 23 10.57 -10.63 14.38
N SER A 24 11.45 -9.99 13.63
CA SER A 24 11.13 -8.79 12.88
C SER A 24 11.83 -8.77 11.53
N LEU A 25 11.27 -8.00 10.61
CA LEU A 25 11.94 -7.60 9.36
C LEU A 25 11.78 -6.11 9.17
N SER A 26 12.79 -5.47 8.57
CA SER A 26 12.74 -4.06 8.22
C SER A 26 13.35 -3.83 6.84
N PHE A 27 12.75 -2.92 6.08
CA PHE A 27 13.24 -2.51 4.77
C PHE A 27 12.84 -1.07 4.47
N GLU A 28 13.55 -0.44 3.54
CA GLU A 28 13.27 0.91 3.08
C GLU A 28 12.66 0.92 1.69
N VAL A 29 11.74 1.84 1.45
CA VAL A 29 11.10 2.05 0.16
C VAL A 29 11.17 3.51 -0.25
N GLN A 30 11.50 3.72 -1.52
CA GLN A 30 11.41 5.01 -2.18
C GLN A 30 10.07 5.09 -2.93
N ASP A 31 9.35 6.19 -2.74
CA ASP A 31 8.04 6.39 -3.32
C ASP A 31 7.91 7.82 -3.88
N ARG A 32 7.42 7.94 -5.12
CA ARG A 32 7.16 9.23 -5.78
C ARG A 32 5.90 9.92 -5.25
N GLU A 33 5.01 9.16 -4.64
CA GLU A 33 3.78 9.65 -4.05
C GLU A 33 3.92 9.70 -2.52
N ASP A 34 3.10 10.53 -1.88
CA ASP A 34 3.04 10.63 -0.43
C ASP A 34 2.17 9.49 0.12
N MET A 35 2.82 8.42 0.61
CA MET A 35 2.15 7.23 1.13
C MET A 35 1.24 7.55 2.31
N LEU A 36 1.66 8.43 3.22
CA LEU A 36 0.91 8.75 4.43
C LEU A 36 -0.37 9.50 4.08
N ASN A 37 -0.28 10.51 3.22
CA ASN A 37 -1.44 11.23 2.71
C ASN A 37 -2.38 10.34 1.89
N ILE A 38 -1.84 9.38 1.13
CA ILE A 38 -2.67 8.41 0.39
C ILE A 38 -3.44 7.51 1.35
N VAL A 39 -2.79 6.98 2.38
CA VAL A 39 -3.43 6.14 3.40
C VAL A 39 -4.54 6.92 4.12
N ASP A 40 -4.27 8.16 4.52
CA ASP A 40 -5.26 9.04 5.15
C ASP A 40 -6.50 9.27 4.26
N LYS A 41 -6.28 9.61 2.97
CA LYS A 41 -7.38 9.79 2.01
C LYS A 41 -8.19 8.52 1.76
N ILE A 42 -7.53 7.36 1.73
CA ILE A 42 -8.23 6.08 1.63
C ILE A 42 -9.07 5.84 2.89
N GLY A 43 -8.54 6.13 4.08
CA GLY A 43 -9.27 6.09 5.35
C GLY A 43 -10.55 6.93 5.34
N GLN A 44 -10.46 8.16 4.84
CA GLN A 44 -11.59 9.08 4.81
C GLN A 44 -12.61 8.77 3.69
N GLY A 45 -12.15 8.30 2.53
CA GLY A 45 -12.96 8.27 1.31
C GLY A 45 -13.33 6.89 0.79
N SER A 46 -12.75 5.79 1.30
CA SER A 46 -12.99 4.45 0.73
C SER A 46 -14.29 3.78 1.20
N GLY A 47 -14.80 4.16 2.38
CA GLY A 47 -15.91 3.46 3.05
C GLY A 47 -15.49 2.17 3.77
N LEU A 48 -14.20 1.90 3.89
CA LEU A 48 -13.66 0.81 4.70
C LEU A 48 -13.49 1.25 6.16
N GLU A 49 -13.50 0.28 7.08
CA GLU A 49 -13.12 0.54 8.47
C GLU A 49 -11.69 1.09 8.56
N PRO A 50 -11.38 2.01 9.50
CA PRO A 50 -10.11 2.74 9.51
C PRO A 50 -8.86 1.84 9.52
N ALA A 51 -8.90 0.73 10.27
CA ALA A 51 -7.79 -0.23 10.34
C ALA A 51 -7.58 -0.95 8.99
N ASP A 52 -8.67 -1.34 8.31
CA ASP A 52 -8.60 -1.99 7.01
C ASP A 52 -8.19 -1.02 5.90
N ALA A 53 -8.71 0.21 5.93
CA ALA A 53 -8.29 1.26 5.01
C ALA A 53 -6.78 1.51 5.09
N THR A 54 -6.22 1.51 6.31
CA THR A 54 -4.78 1.63 6.53
C THR A 54 -4.01 0.46 5.91
N ARG A 55 -4.43 -0.78 6.21
CA ARG A 55 -3.82 -2.00 5.65
C ARG A 55 -3.84 -1.99 4.12
N VAL A 56 -5.00 -1.67 3.52
CA VAL A 56 -5.18 -1.59 2.07
C VAL A 56 -4.31 -0.50 1.46
N GLY A 57 -4.31 0.72 2.02
CA GLY A 57 -3.52 1.83 1.51
C GLY A 57 -2.02 1.53 1.48
N VAL A 58 -1.49 0.95 2.57
CA VAL A 58 -0.08 0.53 2.65
C VAL A 58 0.21 -0.59 1.63
N ALA A 59 -0.61 -1.64 1.58
CA ALA A 59 -0.42 -2.76 0.66
C ALA A 59 -0.39 -2.31 -0.81
N LEU A 60 -1.28 -1.40 -1.20
CA LEU A 60 -1.33 -0.87 -2.57
C LEU A 60 -0.08 -0.05 -2.92
N ARG A 61 0.50 0.68 -1.96
CA ARG A 61 1.73 1.45 -2.18
C ARG A 61 2.99 0.60 -2.18
N LEU A 62 2.99 -0.54 -1.48
CA LEU A 62 4.11 -1.48 -1.52
C LEU A 62 4.06 -2.34 -2.81
N LEU A 63 2.88 -2.84 -3.20
CA LEU A 63 2.74 -3.73 -4.35
C LEU A 63 2.70 -2.98 -5.69
N GLY A 64 1.97 -1.87 -5.77
CA GLY A 64 1.72 -1.16 -7.03
C GLY A 64 2.99 -0.74 -7.78
N PRO A 65 3.99 -0.10 -7.14
CA PRO A 65 5.25 0.28 -7.78
C PRO A 65 6.05 -0.90 -8.31
N VAL A 66 6.10 -2.01 -7.56
CA VAL A 66 6.78 -3.25 -7.97
C VAL A 66 6.13 -3.80 -9.22
N MET A 67 4.79 -3.91 -9.22
CA MET A 67 4.02 -4.32 -10.39
C MET A 67 4.27 -3.39 -11.59
N MET A 68 4.32 -2.07 -11.39
CA MET A 68 4.56 -1.12 -12.49
C MET A 68 5.96 -1.22 -13.09
N LYS A 69 6.98 -1.42 -12.24
CA LYS A 69 8.37 -1.62 -12.68
C LYS A 69 8.50 -2.86 -13.54
N ASP A 70 7.90 -3.97 -13.09
CA ASP A 70 8.02 -5.28 -13.70
C ASP A 70 6.72 -5.72 -14.41
N ARG A 71 6.03 -4.78 -15.05
CA ARG A 71 4.66 -4.99 -15.58
C ARG A 71 4.49 -6.11 -16.62
N LYS A 72 5.58 -6.56 -17.23
CA LYS A 72 5.61 -7.68 -18.21
C LYS A 72 6.02 -9.01 -17.56
N HIS A 73 6.35 -9.01 -16.27
CA HIS A 73 6.71 -10.22 -15.55
C HIS A 73 5.53 -11.20 -15.55
N PRO A 74 5.74 -12.51 -15.82
CA PRO A 74 4.65 -13.48 -15.94
C PRO A 74 3.71 -13.51 -14.73
N LEU A 75 4.23 -13.33 -13.51
CA LEU A 75 3.40 -13.27 -12.29
C LEU A 75 2.44 -12.06 -12.24
N PHE A 76 2.72 -10.98 -12.96
CA PHE A 76 1.92 -9.75 -12.92
C PHE A 76 1.13 -9.51 -14.19
N ALA A 77 1.55 -10.06 -15.32
CA ALA A 77 1.03 -9.72 -16.65
C ALA A 77 -0.50 -9.90 -16.73
N ASP A 78 -1.01 -11.03 -16.26
CA ASP A 78 -2.45 -11.35 -16.34
C ASP A 78 -3.26 -10.60 -15.28
N PHE A 79 -2.66 -10.30 -14.12
CA PHE A 79 -3.33 -9.56 -13.05
C PHE A 79 -3.36 -8.04 -13.31
N MET A 80 -2.42 -7.52 -14.09
CA MET A 80 -2.20 -6.09 -14.29
C MET A 80 -3.45 -5.32 -14.77
N PRO A 81 -4.23 -5.81 -15.76
CA PRO A 81 -5.42 -5.11 -16.21
C PRO A 81 -6.47 -4.98 -15.10
N HIS A 82 -6.64 -6.03 -14.30
CA HIS A 82 -7.58 -6.05 -13.18
C HIS A 82 -7.13 -5.14 -12.04
N PHE A 83 -5.84 -5.15 -11.70
CA PHE A 83 -5.26 -4.23 -10.72
C PHE A 83 -5.46 -2.78 -11.16
N ARG A 84 -5.27 -2.45 -12.44
CA ARG A 84 -5.52 -1.11 -12.98
C ARG A 84 -6.97 -0.68 -12.81
N ASN A 85 -7.93 -1.55 -13.16
CA ASN A 85 -9.35 -1.26 -13.01
C ASN A 85 -9.72 -1.04 -11.54
N PHE A 86 -9.22 -1.89 -10.64
CA PHE A 86 -9.38 -1.72 -9.20
C PHE A 86 -8.85 -0.36 -8.72
N MET A 87 -7.62 0.02 -9.11
CA MET A 87 -7.03 1.30 -8.72
C MET A 87 -7.80 2.51 -9.26
N GLN A 88 -8.38 2.42 -10.46
CA GLN A 88 -9.24 3.46 -11.02
C GLN A 88 -10.52 3.62 -10.19
N ASN A 89 -11.19 2.51 -9.87
CA ASN A 89 -12.39 2.52 -9.05
C ASN A 89 -12.11 3.10 -7.67
N MET A 90 -11.07 2.62 -6.98
CA MET A 90 -10.62 3.12 -5.67
C MET A 90 -10.42 4.64 -5.69
N LYS A 91 -9.65 5.16 -6.65
CA LYS A 91 -9.40 6.60 -6.78
C LYS A 91 -10.68 7.39 -7.03
N SER A 92 -11.57 6.87 -7.87
CA SER A 92 -12.84 7.53 -8.19
C SER A 92 -13.78 7.59 -6.98
N THR A 93 -13.86 6.52 -6.19
CA THR A 93 -14.65 6.44 -4.96
C THR A 93 -14.12 7.42 -3.92
N VAL A 94 -12.82 7.36 -3.62
CA VAL A 94 -12.18 8.26 -2.66
C VAL A 94 -12.38 9.72 -3.08
N LYS A 95 -12.16 10.06 -4.35
CA LYS A 95 -12.39 11.42 -4.84
C LYS A 95 -13.84 11.87 -4.68
N ARG A 96 -14.82 11.00 -4.98
CA ARG A 96 -16.24 11.32 -4.87
C ARG A 96 -16.67 11.59 -3.44
N ASN A 97 -16.13 10.82 -2.48
CA ASN A 97 -16.51 10.92 -1.08
C ASN A 97 -15.77 12.04 -0.32
N LEU A 98 -14.67 12.57 -0.87
CA LEU A 98 -13.93 13.71 -0.33
C LEU A 98 -14.32 15.06 -0.95
N ALA A 99 -15.14 15.05 -2.01
CA ALA A 99 -15.62 16.25 -2.69
C ALA A 99 -16.89 16.79 -2.01
#